data_AF-A0A7X7L3I5-F1
#
_entry.id   AF-A0A7X7L3I5-F1
#
_cell.length_a   1.000
_cell.length_b   1.000
_cell.length_c   1.000
_cell.angle_alpha   90.00
_cell.angle_beta   90.00
_cell.angle_gamma   90.00
#
_symmetry.space_group_name_H-M   'P 1'
#
loop_
_entity.id
_entity.type
_entity.pdbx_description
1 polymer ?
#
loop_
_entity_poly.entity_id
_entity_poly.type
_entity_poly.pdbx_seq_one_letter_code
_entity_poly.pdbx_strand_id
1 'polypeptide(L)'
;DPNRWEEGECGGVVAARLIHYRGSSFGSAGIASDKQPLFSGSTATFDNYTSYSRGINSVLVDITGLPEGSAISASDFKFKVGNSNNLETWTTAPAPSSVTVVPGAGVDGSARVEIVWADGAIQKQWLRIEVLANANTGLQDSDVFYFGNAIGETGNSATDAIVNATDQVLARANSSSFRQVEVTNRYDFNKDGLVNITDVLVSRANPSGFTPLKLITAP
;
A
#
# COMPACT_ATOMS: atom_id res chain seq x y z
N ASP A 1 -15.23 19.19 -42.63
CA ASP A 1 -14.14 18.21 -42.55
C ASP A 1 -14.70 16.97 -41.85
N PRO A 2 -14.79 15.81 -42.53
CA PRO A 2 -15.36 14.60 -41.94
C PRO A 2 -14.37 13.85 -41.02
N ASN A 3 -13.20 14.42 -40.68
CA ASN A 3 -12.20 13.80 -39.82
C ASN A 3 -12.15 14.37 -38.39
N ARG A 4 -13.27 14.85 -37.85
CA ARG A 4 -13.35 15.10 -36.40
C ARG A 4 -13.69 13.78 -35.72
N TRP A 5 -12.67 12.96 -35.48
CA TRP A 5 -12.75 11.98 -34.41
C TRP A 5 -13.05 12.79 -33.16
N GLU A 6 -14.26 12.66 -32.63
CA GLU A 6 -14.48 12.97 -31.23
C GLU A 6 -13.53 12.02 -30.50
N GLU A 7 -12.36 12.53 -30.09
CA GLU A 7 -11.70 12.01 -28.90
C GLU A 7 -12.76 12.13 -27.83
N GLY A 8 -13.57 11.08 -27.67
CA GLY A 8 -14.41 10.95 -26.50
C GLY A 8 -13.46 11.13 -25.34
N GLU A 9 -13.66 12.21 -24.58
CA GLU A 9 -12.88 12.49 -23.38
C GLU A 9 -13.00 11.24 -22.51
N CYS A 10 -12.01 10.34 -22.63
CA CYS A 10 -11.98 9.13 -21.85
C CYS A 10 -11.68 9.64 -20.45
N GLY A 11 -12.74 9.78 -19.64
CA GLY A 11 -12.63 10.23 -18.26
C GLY A 11 -11.52 9.46 -17.55
N GLY A 12 -10.92 10.10 -16.54
CA GLY A 12 -9.80 9.50 -15.82
C GLY A 12 -10.11 8.08 -15.36
N VAL A 13 -9.12 7.18 -15.42
CA VAL A 13 -9.25 5.80 -14.95
C VAL A 13 -8.03 5.45 -14.10
N VAL A 14 -8.28 4.90 -12.91
CA VAL A 14 -7.21 4.36 -12.05
C VAL A 14 -6.67 3.06 -12.67
N ALA A 15 -5.50 3.16 -13.29
CA ALA A 15 -4.79 2.07 -13.95
C ALA A 15 -4.06 1.14 -12.97
N ALA A 16 -3.49 1.68 -11.89
CA ALA A 16 -2.82 0.87 -10.86
C ALA A 16 -2.93 1.48 -9.46
N ARG A 17 -2.86 0.60 -8.45
CA ARG A 17 -2.89 0.94 -7.01
C ARG A 17 -1.78 0.13 -6.35
N LEU A 18 -0.75 0.82 -5.86
CA LEU A 18 0.50 0.17 -5.46
C LEU A 18 0.92 0.66 -4.07
N ILE A 19 1.61 -0.19 -3.31
CA ILE A 19 2.37 0.25 -2.14
C ILE A 19 3.83 0.49 -2.55
N HIS A 20 4.42 1.55 -2.00
CA HIS A 20 5.85 1.81 -2.08
C HIS A 20 6.47 1.80 -0.67
N TYR A 21 7.54 1.03 -0.49
CA TYR A 21 8.33 0.99 0.74
C TYR A 21 9.25 2.20 0.81
N ARG A 22 8.67 3.38 1.06
CA ARG A 22 9.42 4.63 1.05
C ARG A 22 10.49 4.63 2.14
N GLY A 23 11.70 5.04 1.77
CA GLY A 23 12.84 5.05 2.69
C GLY A 23 13.51 3.69 2.90
N SER A 24 13.11 2.67 2.13
CA SER A 24 13.88 1.44 1.91
C SER A 24 15.19 1.71 1.17
N SER A 25 16.11 0.73 1.17
CA SER A 25 17.36 0.83 0.40
C SER A 25 17.13 0.74 -1.12
N PHE A 26 15.95 0.29 -1.55
CA PHE A 26 15.58 0.15 -2.97
C PHE A 26 15.19 1.48 -3.65
N GLY A 27 15.00 2.56 -2.89
CA GLY A 27 14.64 3.86 -3.45
C GLY A 27 13.36 3.80 -4.30
N SER A 28 13.39 4.30 -5.54
CA SER A 28 12.25 4.25 -6.47
C SER A 28 11.86 2.83 -6.89
N ALA A 29 12.77 1.85 -6.79
CA ALA A 29 12.47 0.43 -7.03
C ALA A 29 11.79 -0.24 -5.83
N GLY A 30 11.52 0.49 -4.74
CA GLY A 30 10.86 0.00 -3.52
C GLY A 30 9.38 -0.36 -3.66
N ILE A 31 8.85 -0.58 -4.87
CA ILE A 31 7.43 -0.89 -5.09
C ILE A 31 7.17 -2.35 -4.70
N ALA A 32 6.14 -2.58 -3.90
CA ALA A 32 5.75 -3.90 -3.41
C ALA A 32 4.99 -4.68 -4.50
N SER A 33 5.67 -5.19 -5.52
CA SER A 33 5.05 -5.88 -6.66
C SER A 33 4.41 -7.22 -6.30
N ASP A 34 4.75 -7.80 -5.14
CA ASP A 34 4.11 -8.98 -4.56
C ASP A 34 2.80 -8.66 -3.83
N LYS A 35 2.45 -7.38 -3.69
CA LYS A 35 1.24 -6.93 -2.98
C LYS A 35 0.21 -6.39 -3.95
N GLN A 36 -1.05 -6.63 -3.63
CA GLN A 36 -2.21 -6.21 -4.40
C GLN A 36 -3.23 -5.54 -3.49
N PRO A 37 -3.92 -4.49 -3.95
CA PRO A 37 -5.00 -3.89 -3.19
C PRO A 37 -6.08 -4.94 -2.85
N LEU A 38 -6.64 -4.84 -1.65
CA LEU A 38 -7.90 -5.53 -1.36
C LEU A 38 -9.05 -4.70 -1.95
N PHE A 39 -9.98 -5.38 -2.63
CA PHE A 39 -11.17 -4.77 -3.21
C PHE A 39 -12.44 -5.21 -2.48
N SER A 40 -13.48 -4.39 -2.58
CA SER A 40 -14.83 -4.67 -2.08
C SER A 40 -15.33 -6.07 -2.48
N GLY A 41 -15.98 -6.75 -1.55
CA GLY A 41 -16.46 -8.12 -1.67
C GLY A 41 -15.40 -9.21 -1.45
N SER A 42 -14.11 -8.87 -1.34
CA SER A 42 -13.03 -9.84 -1.15
C SER A 42 -12.59 -9.94 0.32
N THR A 43 -12.08 -11.12 0.70
CA THR A 43 -11.44 -11.34 1.99
C THR A 43 -9.92 -11.18 1.88
N ALA A 44 -9.34 -10.46 2.83
CA ALA A 44 -7.92 -10.21 2.91
C ALA A 44 -7.09 -11.49 3.01
N THR A 45 -5.98 -11.50 2.29
CA THR A 45 -4.91 -12.50 2.41
C THR A 45 -3.57 -11.80 2.61
N PHE A 46 -2.48 -12.57 2.72
CA PHE A 46 -1.13 -12.02 2.82
C PHE A 46 -0.76 -11.09 1.66
N ASP A 47 -1.39 -11.24 0.50
CA ASP A 47 -1.13 -10.41 -0.68
C ASP A 47 -1.64 -8.97 -0.50
N ASN A 48 -2.52 -8.72 0.48
CA ASN A 48 -3.17 -7.42 0.67
C ASN A 48 -2.56 -6.53 1.75
N TYR A 49 -1.56 -7.03 2.48
CA TYR A 49 -0.91 -6.26 3.54
C TYR A 49 0.61 -6.45 3.52
N THR A 50 1.31 -5.49 4.11
CA THR A 50 2.77 -5.49 4.18
C THR A 50 3.27 -5.82 5.57
N SER A 51 4.49 -6.31 5.62
CA SER A 51 5.22 -6.54 6.88
C SER A 51 6.22 -5.43 7.18
N TYR A 52 6.17 -4.33 6.43
CA TYR A 52 7.17 -3.27 6.45
C TYR A 52 7.24 -2.58 7.82
N SER A 53 8.45 -2.44 8.35
CA SER A 53 8.71 -1.93 9.70
C SER A 53 8.34 -0.46 9.88
N ARG A 54 8.23 0.29 8.79
CA ARG A 54 7.81 1.69 8.80
C ARG A 54 6.31 1.90 8.60
N GLY A 55 5.53 0.82 8.52
CA GLY A 55 4.10 0.90 8.27
C GLY A 55 3.75 1.15 6.81
N ILE A 56 2.53 1.65 6.56
CA ILE A 56 2.13 2.21 5.26
C ILE A 56 2.58 3.66 5.24
N ASN A 57 3.64 3.95 4.48
CA ASN A 57 4.21 5.30 4.39
C ASN A 57 4.22 5.87 2.96
N SER A 58 3.91 5.07 1.95
CA SER A 58 3.65 5.56 0.58
C SER A 58 2.68 4.64 -0.18
N VAL A 59 1.71 5.27 -0.84
CA VAL A 59 0.79 4.63 -1.81
C VAL A 59 0.93 5.36 -3.14
N LEU A 60 0.99 4.60 -4.22
CA LEU A 60 1.03 5.12 -5.58
C LEU A 60 -0.30 4.80 -6.26
N VAL A 61 -0.91 5.81 -6.89
CA VAL A 61 -2.12 5.66 -7.69
C VAL A 61 -1.81 6.13 -9.09
N ASP A 62 -1.85 5.22 -10.05
CA ASP A 62 -1.60 5.49 -11.45
C ASP A 62 -2.95 5.82 -12.13
N ILE A 63 -3.09 7.02 -12.68
CA ILE A 63 -4.33 7.53 -13.28
C ILE A 63 -4.07 7.90 -14.75
N THR A 64 -4.79 7.24 -15.65
CA THR A 64 -4.86 7.61 -17.08
C THR A 64 -5.91 8.70 -17.27
N GLY A 65 -5.79 9.52 -18.32
CA GLY A 65 -6.77 10.56 -18.61
C GLY A 65 -6.86 11.66 -17.54
N LEU A 66 -5.81 11.86 -16.74
CA LEU A 66 -5.76 12.95 -15.77
C LEU A 66 -5.88 14.28 -16.53
N PRO A 67 -6.84 15.17 -16.20
CA PRO A 67 -7.01 16.43 -16.92
C PRO A 67 -5.74 17.29 -16.90
N GLU A 68 -5.48 18.00 -18.00
CA GLU A 68 -4.31 18.87 -18.11
C GLU A 68 -4.40 20.01 -17.09
N GLY A 69 -3.31 20.24 -16.35
CA GLY A 69 -3.26 21.25 -15.29
C GLY A 69 -3.97 20.85 -13.98
N SER A 70 -4.42 19.61 -13.84
CA SER A 70 -5.02 19.10 -12.59
C SER A 70 -4.10 19.31 -11.38
N ALA A 71 -4.61 20.02 -10.38
CA ALA A 71 -3.93 20.25 -9.12
C ALA A 71 -4.33 19.17 -8.09
N ILE A 72 -3.94 17.92 -8.35
CA ILE A 72 -4.22 16.81 -7.43
C ILE A 72 -3.59 17.08 -6.07
N SER A 73 -4.39 16.95 -5.02
CA SER A 73 -3.98 17.16 -3.63
C SER A 73 -4.68 16.17 -2.70
N ALA A 74 -4.43 16.29 -1.39
CA ALA A 74 -5.08 15.44 -0.39
C ALA A 74 -6.62 15.57 -0.38
N SER A 75 -7.20 16.67 -0.89
CA SER A 75 -8.67 16.82 -0.95
C SER A 75 -9.33 15.93 -2.01
N ASP A 76 -8.56 15.38 -2.94
CA ASP A 76 -9.06 14.45 -3.98
C ASP A 76 -9.15 13.01 -3.49
N PHE A 77 -8.87 12.80 -2.20
CA PHE A 77 -8.87 11.49 -1.58
C PHE A 77 -9.61 11.52 -0.23
N LYS A 78 -10.16 10.38 0.16
CA LYS A 78 -10.58 10.12 1.54
C LYS A 78 -9.81 8.93 2.08
N PHE A 79 -9.23 9.13 3.27
CA PHE A 79 -8.45 8.10 3.95
C PHE A 79 -9.10 7.75 5.28
N LYS A 80 -9.30 6.44 5.51
CA LYS A 80 -9.72 5.92 6.80
C LYS A 80 -8.79 4.81 7.27
N VAL A 81 -8.62 4.67 8.57
CA VAL A 81 -7.89 3.55 9.17
C VAL A 81 -8.75 2.77 10.14
N GLY A 82 -8.49 1.47 10.24
CA GLY A 82 -9.20 0.59 11.16
C GLY A 82 -8.74 -0.86 11.06
N ASN A 83 -9.29 -1.71 11.92
CA ASN A 83 -8.91 -3.13 11.98
C ASN A 83 -10.12 -4.02 12.30
N SER A 84 -11.22 -3.79 11.59
CA SER A 84 -12.52 -4.46 11.82
C SER A 84 -13.34 -4.53 10.53
N ASN A 85 -14.18 -5.57 10.38
CA ASN A 85 -15.15 -5.69 9.29
C ASN A 85 -16.25 -4.60 9.34
N ASN A 86 -16.47 -3.98 10.50
CA ASN A 86 -17.40 -2.86 10.59
C ASN A 86 -16.68 -1.55 10.22
N LEU A 87 -16.85 -1.09 8.97
CA LEU A 87 -16.23 0.16 8.48
C LEU A 87 -16.74 1.43 9.18
N GLU A 88 -17.88 1.40 9.87
CA GLU A 88 -18.37 2.56 10.62
C GLU A 88 -17.46 2.88 11.81
N THR A 89 -16.75 1.87 12.32
CA THR A 89 -15.78 2.03 13.42
C THR A 89 -14.45 2.62 12.98
N TRP A 90 -14.23 2.78 11.67
CA TRP A 90 -12.97 3.29 11.13
C TRP A 90 -12.93 4.81 11.24
N THR A 91 -11.78 5.31 11.68
CA THR A 91 -11.53 6.73 11.90
C THR A 91 -10.79 7.34 10.71
N THR A 92 -10.76 8.67 10.65
CA THR A 92 -9.95 9.39 9.66
C THR A 92 -8.47 9.02 9.83
N ALA A 93 -7.79 8.70 8.72
CA ALA A 93 -6.36 8.43 8.74
C ALA A 93 -5.56 9.68 9.10
N PRO A 94 -4.30 9.54 9.58
CA PRO A 94 -3.37 10.66 9.61
C PRO A 94 -3.29 11.37 8.25
N ALA A 95 -3.15 12.69 8.26
CA ALA A 95 -3.01 13.46 7.02
C ALA A 95 -1.72 13.04 6.29
N PRO A 96 -1.75 12.92 4.94
CA PRO A 96 -0.53 12.75 4.16
C PRO A 96 0.42 13.93 4.40
N SER A 97 1.72 13.65 4.45
CA SER A 97 2.76 14.69 4.47
C SER A 97 2.98 15.30 3.09
N SER A 98 2.69 14.56 2.01
CA SER A 98 2.68 15.09 0.64
C SER A 98 1.77 14.28 -0.28
N VAL A 99 1.24 14.95 -1.30
CA VAL A 99 0.62 14.36 -2.49
C VAL A 99 1.32 14.98 -3.69
N THR A 100 1.86 14.16 -4.59
CA THR A 100 2.66 14.65 -5.72
C THR A 100 2.31 13.88 -6.98
N VAL A 101 2.11 14.60 -8.08
CA VAL A 101 1.87 14.01 -9.40
C VAL A 101 3.18 13.95 -10.17
N VAL A 102 3.48 12.78 -10.71
CA VAL A 102 4.60 12.53 -11.61
C VAL A 102 4.02 12.09 -12.97
N PRO A 103 3.88 13.03 -13.93
CA PRO A 103 3.35 12.71 -15.26
C PRO A 103 4.18 11.64 -15.96
N GLY A 104 3.53 10.67 -16.60
CA GLY A 104 4.19 9.63 -17.40
C GLY A 104 4.92 8.53 -16.62
N ALA A 105 4.96 8.59 -15.28
CA ALA A 105 5.68 7.63 -14.46
C ALA A 105 4.85 6.40 -14.05
N GLY A 106 3.54 6.42 -14.32
CA GLY A 106 2.64 5.32 -14.04
C GLY A 106 2.63 4.24 -15.13
N VAL A 107 1.89 3.16 -14.88
CA VAL A 107 1.65 2.10 -15.86
C VAL A 107 1.19 2.66 -17.20
N ASP A 108 1.75 2.13 -18.29
CA ASP A 108 1.45 2.53 -19.67
C ASP A 108 1.55 4.04 -19.95
N GLY A 109 2.40 4.74 -19.20
CA GLY A 109 2.61 6.19 -19.33
C GLY A 109 1.54 7.04 -18.65
N SER A 110 0.74 6.46 -17.76
CA SER A 110 -0.22 7.21 -16.96
C SER A 110 0.47 8.20 -16.01
N ALA A 111 -0.27 9.16 -15.46
CA ALA A 111 0.23 9.97 -14.36
C ALA A 111 0.30 9.12 -13.10
N ARG A 112 1.39 9.21 -12.34
CA ARG A 112 1.51 8.58 -11.02
C ARG A 112 1.29 9.61 -9.93
N VAL A 113 0.30 9.40 -9.08
CA VAL A 113 0.09 10.17 -7.86
C VAL A 113 0.77 9.43 -6.70
N GLU A 114 1.83 10.01 -6.14
CA GLU A 114 2.48 9.53 -4.92
C GLU A 114 1.87 10.22 -3.71
N ILE A 115 1.32 9.43 -2.78
CA ILE A 115 0.76 9.89 -1.52
C ILE A 115 1.64 9.37 -0.40
N VAL A 116 2.22 10.28 0.38
CA VAL A 116 3.21 9.97 1.41
C VAL A 116 2.67 10.28 2.80
N TRP A 117 2.95 9.40 3.76
CA TRP A 117 2.77 9.66 5.18
C TRP A 117 4.11 9.62 5.91
N ALA A 118 4.15 10.19 7.12
CA ALA A 118 5.30 10.02 8.00
C ALA A 118 5.50 8.53 8.34
N ASP A 119 6.76 8.11 8.45
CA ASP A 119 7.11 6.76 8.87
C ASP A 119 6.42 6.43 10.19
N GLY A 120 5.73 5.30 10.22
CA GLY A 120 4.99 4.81 11.37
C GLY A 120 3.66 5.49 11.68
N ALA A 121 3.19 6.43 10.86
CA ALA A 121 1.87 7.04 11.04
C ALA A 121 0.74 6.02 10.92
N ILE A 122 0.88 5.01 10.05
CA ILE A 122 -0.12 3.99 9.79
C ILE A 122 0.53 2.61 9.96
N GLN A 123 0.35 2.01 11.13
CA GLN A 123 0.91 0.69 11.49
C GLN A 123 -0.17 -0.22 12.08
N LYS A 124 -0.02 -1.54 11.88
CA LYS A 124 -0.83 -2.57 12.56
C LYS A 124 -2.34 -2.42 12.34
N GLN A 125 -2.73 -1.86 11.20
CA GLN A 125 -4.12 -1.61 10.82
C GLN A 125 -4.24 -1.51 9.30
N TRP A 126 -5.47 -1.49 8.82
CA TRP A 126 -5.80 -1.25 7.43
C TRP A 126 -5.92 0.25 7.15
N LEU A 127 -5.51 0.64 5.94
CA LEU A 127 -5.80 1.91 5.31
C LEU A 127 -6.81 1.67 4.19
N ARG A 128 -7.94 2.35 4.26
CA ARG A 128 -8.89 2.50 3.15
C ARG A 128 -8.55 3.77 2.40
N ILE A 129 -8.40 3.66 1.10
CA ILE A 129 -8.17 4.77 0.18
C ILE A 129 -9.40 4.86 -0.72
N GLU A 130 -9.97 6.05 -0.84
CA GLU A 130 -10.97 6.39 -1.83
C GLU A 130 -10.42 7.53 -2.68
N VAL A 131 -10.18 7.28 -3.96
CA VAL A 131 -9.87 8.29 -4.97
C VAL A 131 -11.20 8.85 -5.45
N LEU A 132 -11.44 10.14 -5.27
CA LEU A 132 -12.75 10.72 -5.50
C LEU A 132 -13.01 10.91 -7.00
N ALA A 133 -14.24 10.63 -7.45
CA ALA A 133 -14.76 11.14 -8.71
C ALA A 133 -14.97 12.66 -8.62
N ASN A 134 -14.08 13.43 -9.25
CA ASN A 134 -14.15 14.87 -9.27
C ASN A 134 -13.43 15.46 -10.51
N ALA A 135 -13.50 16.78 -10.67
CA ALA A 135 -12.91 17.47 -11.81
C ALA A 135 -11.38 17.39 -11.87
N ASN A 136 -10.68 17.21 -10.74
CA ASN A 136 -9.22 17.10 -10.73
C ASN A 136 -8.76 15.70 -11.14
N THR A 137 -9.44 14.65 -10.67
CA THR A 137 -9.10 13.25 -10.98
C THR A 137 -9.63 12.83 -12.35
N GLY A 138 -10.69 13.47 -12.84
CA GLY A 138 -11.39 13.11 -14.07
C GLY A 138 -12.19 11.81 -13.97
N LEU A 139 -12.16 11.14 -12.82
CA LEU A 139 -12.84 9.86 -12.60
C LEU A 139 -14.36 10.02 -12.69
N GLN A 140 -15.01 9.09 -13.38
CA GLN A 140 -16.48 9.02 -13.43
C GLN A 140 -17.06 8.44 -12.14
N ASP A 141 -16.40 7.43 -11.59
CA ASP A 141 -16.73 6.79 -10.33
C ASP A 141 -15.54 6.81 -9.38
N SER A 142 -15.80 6.97 -8.07
CA SER A 142 -14.74 6.91 -7.08
C SER A 142 -14.12 5.51 -7.04
N ASP A 143 -12.80 5.43 -6.91
CA ASP A 143 -12.07 4.17 -6.80
C ASP A 143 -11.75 3.88 -5.33
N VAL A 144 -12.19 2.74 -4.80
CA VAL A 144 -12.00 2.36 -3.40
C VAL A 144 -11.17 1.09 -3.29
N PHE A 145 -10.10 1.14 -2.51
CA PHE A 145 -9.24 0.00 -2.25
C PHE A 145 -8.59 0.08 -0.86
N TYR A 146 -7.98 -1.03 -0.45
CA TYR A 146 -7.43 -1.15 0.90
C TYR A 146 -6.05 -1.80 0.87
N PHE A 147 -5.22 -1.38 1.82
CA PHE A 147 -3.94 -1.99 2.11
C PHE A 147 -3.76 -2.13 3.62
N GLY A 148 -3.20 -3.25 4.07
CA GLY A 148 -2.92 -3.50 5.47
C GLY A 148 -1.45 -3.38 5.82
N ASN A 149 -1.15 -3.33 7.12
CA ASN A 149 0.20 -3.52 7.62
C ASN A 149 0.19 -4.37 8.90
N ALA A 150 1.02 -5.41 8.92
CA ALA A 150 1.30 -6.28 10.06
C ALA A 150 2.82 -6.42 10.21
N ILE A 151 3.43 -5.49 10.95
CA ILE A 151 4.90 -5.38 11.05
C ILE A 151 5.53 -6.70 11.51
N GLY A 152 6.43 -7.24 10.69
CA GLY A 152 7.19 -8.45 11.01
C GLY A 152 6.41 -9.78 10.88
N GLU A 153 5.23 -9.76 10.25
CA GLU A 153 4.45 -10.96 9.92
C GLU A 153 5.00 -11.63 8.65
N THR A 154 4.98 -12.96 8.56
CA THR A 154 5.64 -13.70 7.48
C THR A 154 4.70 -14.34 6.45
N GLY A 155 3.39 -14.23 6.66
CA GLY A 155 2.37 -14.94 5.90
C GLY A 155 2.44 -16.44 6.15
N ASN A 156 2.83 -16.85 7.35
CA ASN A 156 2.95 -18.26 7.73
C ASN A 156 1.60 -18.91 8.05
N SER A 157 0.53 -18.12 8.11
CA SER A 157 -0.85 -18.56 8.27
C SER A 157 -1.74 -17.95 7.18
N ALA A 158 -2.67 -18.74 6.65
CA ALA A 158 -3.68 -18.25 5.71
C ALA A 158 -4.95 -17.73 6.42
N THR A 159 -5.07 -17.98 7.73
CA THR A 159 -6.29 -17.70 8.52
C THR A 159 -6.15 -16.51 9.46
N ASP A 160 -4.93 -16.04 9.68
CA ASP A 160 -4.63 -14.92 10.57
C ASP A 160 -3.30 -14.27 10.19
N ALA A 161 -3.06 -13.06 10.71
CA ALA A 161 -1.81 -12.32 10.58
C ALA A 161 -1.15 -12.14 11.96
N ILE A 162 -1.05 -13.23 12.74
CA ILE A 162 -0.47 -13.18 14.09
C ILE A 162 1.06 -13.16 13.99
N VAL A 163 1.65 -12.05 14.45
CA VAL A 163 3.10 -11.95 14.62
C VAL A 163 3.49 -12.60 15.95
N ASN A 164 4.28 -13.68 15.88
CA ASN A 164 4.73 -14.44 17.05
C ASN A 164 6.16 -14.98 16.90
N ALA A 165 6.54 -15.94 17.74
CA ALA A 165 7.87 -16.54 17.73
C ALA A 165 8.18 -17.31 16.42
N THR A 166 7.16 -17.78 15.71
CA THR A 166 7.28 -18.46 14.41
C THR A 166 7.86 -17.52 13.37
N ASP A 167 7.36 -16.28 13.27
CA ASP A 167 7.88 -15.27 12.35
C ASP A 167 9.35 -14.96 12.61
N GLN A 168 9.73 -14.83 13.88
CA GLN A 168 11.12 -14.60 14.28
C GLN A 168 12.03 -15.77 13.85
N VAL A 169 11.56 -17.00 14.01
CA VAL A 169 12.30 -18.20 13.60
C VAL A 169 12.40 -18.26 12.07
N LEU A 170 11.34 -17.93 11.34
CA LEU A 170 11.33 -17.92 9.88
C LEU A 170 12.27 -16.86 9.31
N ALA A 171 12.26 -15.63 9.85
CA ALA A 171 13.22 -14.59 9.47
C ALA A 171 14.67 -15.02 9.75
N ARG A 172 14.92 -15.64 10.92
CA ARG A 172 16.25 -16.16 11.27
C ARG A 172 16.71 -17.28 10.34
N ALA A 173 15.81 -18.23 10.03
CA ALA A 173 16.09 -19.37 9.18
C ALA A 173 16.33 -18.99 7.71
N ASN A 174 15.83 -17.82 7.30
CA ASN A 174 16.00 -17.27 5.95
C ASN A 174 17.00 -16.11 5.90
N SER A 175 17.97 -16.06 6.83
CA SER A 175 19.02 -15.05 6.77
C SER A 175 19.78 -15.14 5.45
N SER A 176 19.94 -14.00 4.78
CA SER A 176 20.60 -13.92 3.48
C SER A 176 22.12 -13.85 3.58
N SER A 177 22.68 -13.82 4.79
CA SER A 177 24.09 -13.56 5.06
C SER A 177 24.51 -12.21 4.45
N PHE A 178 25.34 -12.22 3.42
CA PHE A 178 25.76 -11.04 2.67
C PHE A 178 25.10 -10.93 1.28
N ARG A 179 24.20 -11.84 0.93
CA ARG A 179 23.49 -11.80 -0.36
C ARG A 179 22.35 -10.80 -0.28
N GLN A 180 22.32 -9.88 -1.25
CA GLN A 180 21.19 -9.00 -1.40
C GLN A 180 19.93 -9.80 -1.74
N VAL A 181 18.80 -9.35 -1.21
CA VAL A 181 17.48 -9.90 -1.51
C VAL A 181 16.65 -8.87 -2.26
N GLU A 182 15.70 -9.37 -3.05
CA GLU A 182 14.75 -8.53 -3.77
C GLU A 182 13.81 -7.79 -2.81
N VAL A 183 13.25 -6.67 -3.27
CA VAL A 183 12.27 -5.87 -2.52
C VAL A 183 11.05 -6.68 -2.05
N THR A 184 10.69 -7.72 -2.79
CA THR A 184 9.56 -8.62 -2.49
C THR A 184 9.90 -9.70 -1.45
N ASN A 185 11.15 -9.76 -0.96
CA ASN A 185 11.51 -10.73 0.06
C ASN A 185 10.71 -10.47 1.33
N ARG A 186 9.86 -11.42 1.70
CA ARG A 186 8.93 -11.29 2.82
C ARG A 186 9.60 -11.28 4.20
N TYR A 187 10.86 -11.71 4.30
CA TYR A 187 11.62 -11.76 5.56
C TYR A 187 12.50 -10.52 5.76
N ASP A 188 12.67 -9.69 4.74
CA ASP A 188 13.30 -8.37 4.83
C ASP A 188 12.21 -7.36 5.21
N PHE A 189 12.01 -7.16 6.52
CA PHE A 189 10.94 -6.33 7.05
C PHE A 189 11.31 -4.84 7.08
N ASN A 190 12.60 -4.52 7.14
CA ASN A 190 13.07 -3.13 7.09
C ASN A 190 13.41 -2.65 5.66
N LYS A 191 13.29 -3.56 4.69
CA LYS A 191 13.57 -3.36 3.26
C LYS A 191 14.94 -2.74 3.04
N ASP A 192 15.93 -3.24 3.77
CA ASP A 192 17.33 -2.81 3.63
C ASP A 192 18.11 -3.63 2.60
N GLY A 193 17.48 -4.66 2.03
CA GLY A 193 18.06 -5.53 1.02
C GLY A 193 18.81 -6.71 1.60
N LEU A 194 18.74 -6.95 2.91
CA LEU A 194 19.29 -8.11 3.59
C LEU A 194 18.26 -8.71 4.55
N VAL A 195 18.33 -10.03 4.75
CA VAL A 195 17.61 -10.67 5.86
C VAL A 195 18.64 -10.99 6.95
N ASN A 196 18.60 -10.25 8.05
CA ASN A 196 19.58 -10.38 9.12
C ASN A 196 18.93 -10.29 10.51
N ILE A 197 19.77 -10.14 11.54
CA ILE A 197 19.28 -10.07 12.92
C ILE A 197 18.31 -8.90 13.13
N THR A 198 18.44 -7.81 12.37
CA THR A 198 17.54 -6.66 12.41
C THR A 198 16.11 -7.07 12.07
N ASP A 199 15.87 -7.94 11.09
CA ASP A 199 14.53 -8.42 10.74
C ASP A 199 13.95 -9.31 11.84
N VAL A 200 14.78 -10.19 12.41
CA VAL A 200 14.39 -10.98 13.59
C VAL A 200 13.98 -10.05 14.73
N LEU A 201 14.70 -8.94 14.93
CA LEU A 201 14.38 -7.93 15.94
C LEU A 201 13.10 -7.15 15.61
N VAL A 202 12.82 -6.86 14.33
CA VAL A 202 11.56 -6.23 13.90
C VAL A 202 10.37 -7.11 14.28
N SER A 203 10.39 -8.39 13.93
CA SER A 203 9.32 -9.33 14.31
C SER A 203 9.21 -9.47 15.84
N ARG A 204 10.36 -9.60 16.54
CA ARG A 204 10.40 -9.71 18.01
C ARG A 204 9.85 -8.49 18.74
N ALA A 205 10.03 -7.29 18.17
CA ALA A 205 9.52 -6.04 18.75
C ALA A 205 8.02 -5.83 18.48
N ASN A 206 7.39 -6.66 17.65
CA ASN A 206 6.01 -6.48 17.19
C ASN A 206 5.09 -7.69 17.42
N PRO A 207 5.14 -8.40 18.57
CA PRO A 207 4.19 -9.48 18.82
C PRO A 207 2.76 -8.93 18.82
N SER A 208 1.85 -9.57 18.10
CA SER A 208 0.48 -9.06 17.97
C SER A 208 -0.46 -9.61 19.04
N GLY A 209 -0.12 -10.75 19.66
CA GLY A 209 -0.97 -11.43 20.63
C GLY A 209 -2.40 -11.62 20.10
N PHE A 210 -3.39 -11.22 20.89
CA PHE A 210 -4.82 -11.33 20.56
C PHE A 210 -5.36 -10.18 19.69
N THR A 211 -4.50 -9.24 19.29
CA THR A 211 -4.86 -8.11 18.43
C THR A 211 -4.03 -8.09 17.14
N PRO A 212 -4.02 -9.17 16.33
CA PRO A 212 -3.39 -9.14 15.01
C PRO A 212 -4.09 -8.16 14.07
N LEU A 213 -3.44 -7.86 12.94
CA LEU A 213 -4.17 -7.34 11.79
C LEU A 213 -5.26 -8.37 11.44
N LYS A 214 -6.52 -7.94 11.43
CA LYS A 214 -7.63 -8.83 11.10
C LYS A 214 -7.66 -9.02 9.59
N LEU A 215 -7.83 -10.25 9.13
CA LEU A 215 -8.13 -10.52 7.73
C LEU A 215 -9.58 -10.10 7.45
N ILE A 216 -9.78 -8.83 7.09
CA ILE A 216 -11.12 -8.27 6.88
C ILE A 216 -11.71 -8.76 5.57
N THR A 217 -13.04 -8.80 5.50
CA THR A 217 -13.76 -8.80 4.23
C THR A 217 -14.13 -7.36 3.93
N ALA A 218 -13.58 -6.81 2.85
CA ALA A 218 -13.95 -5.46 2.41
C ALA A 218 -15.43 -5.47 1.97
N PRO A 219 -16.28 -4.57 2.46
CA PRO A 219 -17.68 -4.52 2.09
C PRO A 219 -17.90 -4.05 0.65
#